data_AF-A0A6A8LYP4-F1
#
_entry.id   AF-A0A6A8LYP4-F1
#
_cell.length_a   1.000
_cell.length_b   1.000
_cell.length_c   1.000
_cell.angle_alpha   90.00
_cell.angle_beta   90.00
_cell.angle_gamma   90.00
#
_symmetry.space_group_name_H-M   'P 1'
#
loop_
_entity.id
_entity.type
_entity.pdbx_description
1 polymer ?
#
loop_
_entity_poly.entity_id
_entity_poly.type
_entity_poly.pdbx_seq_one_letter_code
_entity_poly.pdbx_strand_id
1 'polypeptide(L)' 'EGSDMVKELISEGHDVFLDLKLHDIPNTVKQAMKVIGKLGVKLTTVHISGGSEMLIAAKEGLLDGANGDTNTKILGITQL' A
#
# COMPACT_ATOMS: atom_id res chain seq x y z
N GLU A 1 -6.41 13.22 4.06
CA GLU A 1 -7.89 13.09 4.00
C GLU A 1 -8.23 11.89 3.11
N GLY A 2 -9.30 11.15 3.40
CA GLY A 2 -9.69 9.92 2.69
C GLY A 2 -9.40 8.60 3.41
N SER A 3 -8.49 8.59 4.39
CA SER A 3 -8.21 7.39 5.21
C SER A 3 -9.39 6.93 6.08
N ASP A 4 -10.28 7.85 6.45
CA ASP A 4 -11.36 7.54 7.39
C ASP A 4 -12.45 6.71 6.75
N MET A 5 -12.77 6.95 5.47
CA MET A 5 -13.63 6.09 4.66
C MET A 5 -13.07 4.66 4.56
N VAL A 6 -11.75 4.51 4.38
CA VAL A 6 -11.11 3.19 4.31
C VAL A 6 -11.26 2.45 5.65
N LYS A 7 -11.07 3.14 6.77
CA LYS A 7 -11.24 2.55 8.10
C LYS A 7 -12.68 2.16 8.38
N GLU A 8 -13.64 2.98 7.96
CA GLU A 8 -15.07 2.72 8.08
C GLU A 8 -15.44 1.42 7.37
N LEU A 9 -15.10 1.29 6.09
CA LEU A 9 -15.35 0.06 5.30
C LEU A 9 -14.71 -1.18 5.93
N ILE A 10 -13.49 -1.07 6.44
CA ILE A 10 -12.82 -2.19 7.14
C ILE A 10 -13.55 -2.53 8.45
N SER A 11 -14.02 -1.52 9.20
CA SER A 11 -14.77 -1.72 10.46
C SER A 11 -16.13 -2.37 10.24
N GLU A 12 -16.72 -2.19 9.06
CA GLU A 12 -17.93 -2.88 8.61
C GLU A 12 -17.67 -4.34 8.14
N GLY A 13 -16.41 -4.76 8.11
CA GLY A 13 -16.00 -6.13 7.76
C GLY A 13 -15.73 -6.34 6.27
N HIS A 14 -15.58 -5.28 5.47
CA HIS A 14 -15.28 -5.39 4.05
C HIS A 14 -13.78 -5.63 3.78
N ASP A 15 -13.49 -6.51 2.82
CA ASP A 15 -12.16 -6.62 2.22
C ASP A 15 -11.91 -5.43 1.27
N VAL A 16 -11.09 -4.47 1.70
CA VAL A 16 -10.80 -3.27 0.89
C VAL A 16 -9.62 -3.49 -0.05
N PHE A 17 -9.81 -3.18 -1.33
CA PHE A 17 -8.73 -3.00 -2.29
C PHE A 17 -8.45 -1.51 -2.49
N LEU A 18 -7.27 -1.05 -2.05
CA LEU A 18 -6.85 0.34 -2.14
C LEU A 18 -5.98 0.59 -3.38
N ASP A 19 -6.61 1.02 -4.47
CA ASP A 19 -5.95 1.15 -5.77
C ASP A 19 -5.40 2.57 -6.05
N LEU A 20 -4.34 2.94 -5.33
CA LEU A 20 -3.70 4.27 -5.45
C LEU A 20 -2.62 4.35 -6.53
N LYS A 21 -2.19 3.22 -7.09
CA LYS A 21 -1.19 3.13 -8.16
C LYS A 21 0.09 3.89 -7.83
N LEU A 22 0.67 3.67 -6.64
CA LEU A 22 1.80 4.46 -6.19
C LEU A 22 2.97 4.40 -7.17
N HIS A 23 3.50 5.56 -7.53
CA HIS A 23 4.59 5.73 -8.47
C HIS A 23 5.34 7.04 -8.19
N ASP A 24 6.43 6.95 -7.43
CA ASP A 24 7.24 8.08 -7.00
C ASP A 24 8.64 7.56 -6.61
N ILE A 25 9.54 8.43 -6.14
CA ILE A 25 10.85 8.03 -5.63
C ILE A 25 10.73 7.07 -4.44
N PRO A 26 11.74 6.19 -4.21
CA PRO A 26 11.64 5.11 -3.21
C PRO A 26 11.23 5.58 -1.80
N ASN A 27 11.79 6.70 -1.33
CA ASN A 27 11.48 7.22 0.00
C ASN A 27 10.00 7.64 0.14
N THR A 28 9.45 8.33 -0.87
CA THR A 28 8.05 8.76 -0.86
C THR A 28 7.11 7.56 -0.85
N VAL A 29 7.38 6.57 -1.71
CA VAL A 29 6.59 5.34 -1.77
C VAL A 29 6.68 4.55 -0.45
N LYS A 30 7.86 4.48 0.19
CA LYS A 30 8.01 3.87 1.51
C LYS A 30 7.13 4.54 2.56
N GLN A 31 7.13 5.87 2.64
CA GLN A 31 6.30 6.59 3.61
C GLN A 31 4.81 6.39 3.34
N ALA A 32 4.38 6.43 2.07
CA ALA A 32 3.00 6.16 1.69
C ALA A 32 2.57 4.73 2.07
N MET A 33 3.41 3.74 1.77
CA MET A 33 3.14 2.34 2.12
C MET A 33 3.15 2.09 3.62
N LYS A 34 3.92 2.84 4.40
CA LYS A 34 3.86 2.83 5.87
C LYS A 34 2.53 3.32 6.41
N VAL A 35 1.89 4.28 5.75
CA VAL A 35 0.52 4.69 6.11
C VAL A 35 -0.47 3.59 5.72
N ILE A 36 -0.34 3.01 4.53
CA ILE A 36 -1.22 1.93 4.05
C ILE A 36 -1.12 0.70 4.97
N GLY A 37 0.07 0.34 5.43
CA GLY A 37 0.27 -0.78 6.36
C GLY A 37 -0.50 -0.64 7.68
N LYS A 38 -0.73 0.60 8.14
CA LYS A 38 -1.54 0.88 9.33
C LYS A 38 -3.05 0.74 9.11
N LEU A 39 -3.50 0.80 7.85
CA LEU A 39 -4.93 0.73 7.52
C LEU A 39 -5.44 -0.71 7.51
N GLY A 40 -4.59 -1.70 7.21
CA GLY A 40 -5.00 -3.11 7.17
C GLY A 40 -5.84 -3.50 5.95
N VAL A 41 -5.67 -2.81 4.81
CA VAL A 41 -6.37 -3.13 3.55
C VAL A 41 -5.99 -4.54 3.04
N LYS A 42 -6.86 -5.18 2.27
CA LYS A 42 -6.59 -6.53 1.75
C LYS A 42 -5.59 -6.50 0.60
N LEU A 43 -5.70 -5.51 -0.27
CA LEU A 43 -4.89 -5.33 -1.48
C LEU A 43 -4.50 -3.86 -1.65
N THR A 44 -3.35 -3.59 -2.27
CA THR A 44 -2.92 -2.26 -2.74
C THR A 44 -2.12 -2.35 -4.03
N THR A 45 -1.87 -1.23 -4.72
CA THR A 45 -1.15 -1.19 -6.01
C THR A 45 0.08 -0.27 -6.03
N VAL A 46 1.06 -0.67 -6.85
CA VAL A 46 2.24 0.13 -7.24
C VAL A 46 2.50 -0.01 -8.74
N HIS A 47 3.08 1.00 -9.39
CA HIS A 47 3.52 0.86 -10.79
C HIS A 47 4.90 0.20 -10.88
N ILE A 48 5.04 -0.88 -11.65
CA ILE A 48 6.34 -1.56 -11.79
C ILE A 48 7.39 -0.72 -12.53
N SER A 49 6.94 0.28 -13.30
CA SER A 49 7.81 1.23 -14.02
C SER A 49 8.69 2.08 -13.10
N GLY A 50 8.38 2.14 -11.80
CA GLY A 50 9.21 2.86 -10.82
C GLY A 50 10.51 2.16 -10.44
N GLY A 51 10.76 0.94 -10.94
CA GLY A 51 12.01 0.21 -10.74
C GLY A 51 12.10 -0.56 -9.43
N SER A 52 13.10 -1.45 -9.33
CA SER A 52 13.26 -2.40 -8.23
C SER A 52 13.43 -1.74 -6.87
N GLU A 53 14.19 -0.65 -6.79
CA GLU A 53 14.41 0.09 -5.54
C GLU A 53 13.10 0.64 -4.96
N MET A 54 12.23 1.17 -5.81
CA MET A 54 10.91 1.65 -5.41
C MET A 54 10.02 0.50 -4.91
N LEU A 55 10.05 -0.64 -5.61
CA LEU A 55 9.25 -1.82 -5.24
C LEU A 55 9.69 -2.42 -3.89
N ILE A 56 11.00 -2.49 -3.64
CA ILE A 56 11.56 -2.92 -2.36
C ILE A 56 11.12 -1.94 -1.26
N ALA A 57 11.29 -0.64 -1.49
CA ALA A 57 10.90 0.40 -0.53
C ALA A 57 9.39 0.37 -0.23
N ALA A 58 8.55 0.05 -1.21
CA ALA A 58 7.12 -0.15 -1.01
C ALA A 58 6.82 -1.32 -0.06
N LYS A 59 7.50 -2.45 -0.26
CA LYS A 59 7.34 -3.63 0.61
C LYS A 59 7.82 -3.37 2.03
N GLU A 60 8.97 -2.73 2.18
CA GLU A 60 9.50 -2.32 3.50
C GLU A 60 8.53 -1.38 4.22
N GLY A 61 8.07 -0.32 3.54
CA GLY A 61 7.11 0.62 4.12
C GLY A 61 5.85 -0.07 4.60
N LEU A 62 5.29 -0.99 3.80
CA LEU A 62 4.10 -1.75 4.17
C LEU A 62 4.32 -2.57 5.44
N LEU A 63 5.44 -3.30 5.53
CA LEU A 63 5.78 -4.10 6.71
C LEU A 63 6.00 -3.21 7.94
N ASP A 64 6.73 -2.10 7.79
CA ASP A 64 6.97 -1.13 8.87
C ASP A 64 5.64 -0.56 9.40
N GLY A 65 4.69 -0.28 8.52
CA GLY A 65 3.37 0.26 8.87
C GLY A 65 2.51 -0.76 9.62
N ALA A 66 2.68 -2.03 9.31
CA ALA A 66 1.92 -3.14 9.88
C ALA A 66 2.63 -3.83 11.07
N ASN A 67 3.71 -3.24 11.59
CA ASN A 67 4.53 -3.83 12.66
C ASN A 67 5.05 -5.24 12.33
N GLY A 68 5.39 -5.48 11.06
CA GLY A 68 5.98 -6.74 10.59
C GLY A 68 4.99 -7.86 10.25
N ASP A 69 3.69 -7.69 10.55
CA ASP A 69 2.66 -8.69 10.25
C ASP A 69 1.50 -8.06 9.44
N THR A 70 1.28 -8.56 8.23
CA THR A 70 0.22 -8.05 7.36
C THR A 70 -0.29 -9.10 6.39
N ASN A 71 -1.61 -9.12 6.21
CA ASN A 71 -2.28 -9.86 5.13
C ASN A 71 -2.47 -9.01 3.86
N THR A 72 -1.98 -7.77 3.83
CA THR A 72 -2.05 -6.88 2.66
C THR A 72 -1.14 -7.38 1.55
N LYS A 73 -1.69 -7.59 0.35
CA LYS A 73 -0.90 -7.93 -0.85
C LYS A 73 -0.68 -6.69 -1.72
N ILE A 74 0.52 -6.58 -2.29
CA ILE A 74 0.88 -5.53 -3.24
C ILE A 74 0.74 -6.10 -4.64
N LEU A 75 -0.04 -5.46 -5.51
CA LEU A 75 -0.16 -5.78 -6.92
C LEU A 75 0.66 -4.78 -7.75
N GLY A 76 1.39 -5.29 -8.73
CA GLY A 76 2.17 -4.48 -9.66
C GLY A 76 1.35 -4.16 -10.92
N ILE A 77 1.20 -2.87 -11.24
CA ILE A 77 0.61 -2.42 -12.50
C ILE A 77 1.70 -2.44 -13.58
N THR A 78 1.45 -3.17 -14.66
CA THR A 78 2.39 -3.39 -15.77
C THR A 78 2.24 -2.34 -16.87
N GLN A 79 1.11 -2.35 -17.57
CA GLN A 79 0.71 -1.41 -18.62
C GLN A 79 -0.72 -0.95 -18.32
N LEU A 80 -1.03 0.31 -18.63
CA LEU A 80 -2.37 0.91 -18.46
C LEU A 80 -3.28 0.66 -19.66
#